data_AF-A0A346PMR3-F1
#
_entry.id   AF-A0A346PMR3-F1
#
_cell.length_a   1.000
_cell.length_b   1.000
_cell.length_c   1.000
_cell.angle_alpha   90.00
_cell.angle_beta   90.00
_cell.angle_gamma   90.00
#
_symmetry.space_group_name_H-M   'P 1'
#
loop_
_entity.id
_entity.type
_entity.pdbx_description
1 polymer ?
#
loop_
_entity_poly.entity_id
_entity_poly.type
_entity_poly.pdbx_seq_one_letter_code
_entity_poly.pdbx_strand_id
1 'polypeptide(L)'
;MCSSSKKFEKFEKRRTNSEKQSIVLRVISMSDAPEVSPEDALQVAQRAMNRCSNLESLVDDLQEENLELANRVTSLELRYQDLDEGRSYDDLDRDGRVGRVREHAFQRAVNGHGRAALDYNDVMWSVFDGEPSADYCYKLMRLAAEAPGFDYHNPDGKGKQLTVDANEARTGAAFSSAKKTDSSGVL
;
A
#
# COMPACT_ATOMS: atom_id res chain seq x y z
N MET A 1 0.95 87.69 -24.85
CA MET A 1 1.46 86.33 -25.14
C MET A 1 2.54 85.98 -24.13
N CYS A 2 2.23 85.39 -22.96
CA CYS A 2 3.29 84.92 -22.02
C CYS A 2 2.84 83.96 -20.90
N SER A 3 1.70 83.27 -21.05
CA SER A 3 1.17 82.38 -19.99
C SER A 3 1.28 80.88 -20.31
N SER A 4 1.64 80.51 -21.55
CA SER A 4 1.72 79.10 -21.97
C SER A 4 3.10 78.46 -21.75
N SER A 5 4.21 79.21 -21.79
CA SER A 5 5.55 78.63 -21.58
C SER A 5 5.81 78.17 -20.13
N LYS A 6 5.27 78.89 -19.14
CA LYS A 6 5.50 78.54 -17.72
C LYS A 6 4.79 77.26 -17.27
N LYS A 7 3.75 76.82 -17.98
CA LYS A 7 3.03 75.56 -17.68
C LYS A 7 3.77 74.33 -18.24
N PHE A 8 4.47 74.46 -19.36
CA PHE A 8 5.22 73.36 -19.97
C PHE A 8 6.48 73.02 -19.18
N GLU A 9 7.26 74.02 -18.75
CA GLU A 9 8.50 73.81 -18.00
C GLU A 9 8.26 73.18 -16.60
N LYS A 10 7.10 73.49 -15.99
CA LYS A 10 6.68 72.90 -14.71
C LYS A 10 6.22 71.45 -14.84
N PHE A 11 5.84 71.01 -16.04
CA PHE A 11 5.42 69.63 -16.34
C PHE A 11 6.62 68.72 -16.65
N GLU A 12 7.64 69.21 -17.37
CA GLU A 12 8.88 68.47 -17.63
C GLU A 12 9.73 68.25 -16.37
N LYS A 13 9.80 69.24 -15.46
CA LYS A 13 10.46 69.07 -14.15
C LYS A 13 9.79 68.02 -13.26
N ARG A 14 8.48 67.77 -13.44
CA ARG A 14 7.77 66.72 -12.68
C ARG A 14 8.02 65.32 -13.25
N ARG A 15 8.15 65.16 -14.57
CA ARG A 15 8.50 63.86 -15.19
C ARG A 15 9.90 63.40 -14.79
N THR A 16 10.89 64.29 -14.84
CA THR A 16 12.28 63.96 -14.48
C THR A 16 12.47 63.66 -12.99
N ASN A 17 11.65 64.25 -12.10
CA ASN A 17 11.71 63.93 -10.68
C ASN A 17 11.00 62.61 -10.34
N SER A 18 9.92 62.28 -11.07
CA SER A 18 9.22 60.99 -10.95
C SER A 18 10.06 59.81 -11.46
N GLU A 19 10.82 60.00 -12.54
CA GLU A 19 11.76 58.97 -13.05
C GLU A 19 12.99 58.82 -12.18
N LYS A 20 13.50 59.91 -11.58
CA LYS A 20 14.60 59.82 -10.62
C LYS A 20 14.17 59.13 -9.32
N GLN A 21 12.95 59.35 -8.85
CA GLN A 21 12.42 58.63 -7.68
C GLN A 21 12.12 57.16 -7.98
N SER A 22 11.69 56.80 -9.20
CA SER A 22 11.49 55.39 -9.57
C SER A 22 12.80 54.63 -9.75
N ILE A 23 13.86 55.27 -10.24
CA ILE A 23 15.20 54.68 -10.36
C ILE A 23 15.86 54.51 -8.99
N VAL A 24 15.73 55.48 -8.07
CA VAL A 24 16.31 55.37 -6.72
C VAL A 24 15.56 54.36 -5.84
N LEU A 25 14.24 54.20 -6.00
CA LEU A 25 13.50 53.14 -5.29
C LEU A 25 13.75 51.73 -5.83
N ARG A 26 14.21 51.58 -7.09
CA ARG A 26 14.49 50.26 -7.68
C ARG A 26 15.88 49.71 -7.33
N VAL A 27 16.80 50.57 -6.89
CA VAL A 27 18.18 50.20 -6.55
C VAL A 27 18.33 49.77 -5.07
N ILE A 28 17.32 49.99 -4.22
CA ILE A 28 17.41 49.74 -2.77
C ILE A 28 16.90 48.33 -2.35
N SER A 29 16.54 47.43 -3.27
CA SER A 29 16.05 46.08 -2.88
C SER A 29 16.53 44.97 -3.81
N MET A 30 17.85 44.86 -4.01
CA MET A 30 18.48 43.61 -4.48
C MET A 30 19.67 43.18 -3.62
N SER A 31 19.80 43.75 -2.42
CA SER A 31 20.88 43.47 -1.47
C SER A 31 20.37 43.11 -0.07
N ASP A 32 19.15 42.59 0.01
CA ASP A 32 18.54 42.08 1.25
C ASP A 32 18.28 40.57 1.15
N ALA A 33 19.13 39.88 0.39
CA ALA A 33 19.25 38.44 0.52
C ALA A 33 20.11 38.19 1.77
N PRO A 34 19.65 37.43 2.77
CA PRO A 34 20.48 37.11 3.93
C PRO A 34 21.77 36.47 3.41
N GLU A 35 22.91 37.03 3.80
CA GLU A 35 24.21 36.49 3.43
C GLU A 35 24.39 35.18 4.20
N VAL A 36 23.98 34.07 3.58
CA VAL A 36 24.03 32.74 4.21
C VAL A 36 25.50 32.33 4.26
N SER A 37 26.04 32.17 5.46
CA SER A 37 27.40 31.67 5.61
C SER A 37 27.47 30.21 5.08
N PRO A 38 28.61 29.78 4.51
CA PRO A 38 28.79 28.39 4.09
C PRO A 38 28.48 27.40 5.22
N GLU A 39 28.77 27.76 6.47
CA GLU A 39 28.45 26.98 7.65
C GLU A 39 26.94 26.85 7.88
N ASP A 40 26.15 27.92 7.67
CA ASP A 40 24.68 27.88 7.76
C ASP A 40 24.08 27.01 6.66
N ALA A 41 24.60 27.11 5.43
CA ALA A 41 24.17 26.27 4.32
C ALA A 41 24.46 24.78 4.59
N LEU A 42 25.61 24.47 5.18
CA LEU A 42 25.97 23.10 5.59
C LEU A 42 25.08 22.59 6.73
N GLN A 43 24.78 23.41 7.74
CA GLN A 43 23.87 23.02 8.82
C GLN A 43 22.45 22.74 8.31
N VAL A 44 21.94 23.58 7.38
CA VAL A 44 20.64 23.34 6.74
C VAL A 44 20.67 22.06 5.91
N ALA A 45 21.73 21.82 5.15
CA ALA A 45 21.89 20.60 4.36
C ALA A 45 21.93 19.34 5.25
N GLN A 46 22.71 19.36 6.34
CA GLN A 46 22.79 18.25 7.30
C GLN A 46 21.43 18.00 7.97
N ARG A 47 20.71 19.05 8.37
CA ARG A 47 19.37 18.93 8.94
C ARG A 47 18.36 18.36 7.93
N ALA A 48 18.47 18.77 6.66
CA ALA A 48 17.64 18.25 5.59
C ALA A 48 17.92 16.75 5.34
N MET A 49 19.20 16.37 5.24
CA MET A 49 19.61 14.97 5.09
C MET A 49 19.12 14.09 6.24
N ASN A 50 19.27 14.55 7.49
CA ASN A 50 18.78 13.81 8.64
C ASN A 50 17.26 13.64 8.62
N ARG A 51 16.51 14.66 8.16
CA ARG A 51 15.06 14.54 7.99
C ARG A 51 14.68 13.57 6.87
N CYS A 52 15.39 13.61 5.74
CA CYS A 52 15.17 12.67 4.65
C CYS A 52 15.42 11.23 5.11
N SER A 53 16.54 10.97 5.78
CA SER A 53 16.85 9.64 6.32
C SER A 53 15.79 9.16 7.33
N ASN A 54 15.32 10.04 8.23
CA ASN A 54 14.25 9.67 9.16
C ASN A 54 12.91 9.40 8.44
N LEU A 55 12.60 10.17 7.39
CA LEU A 55 11.39 9.96 6.60
C LEU A 55 11.48 8.67 5.78
N GLU A 56 12.65 8.34 5.23
CA GLU A 56 12.89 7.08 4.54
C GLU A 56 12.65 5.91 5.50
N SER A 57 13.24 5.93 6.71
CA SER A 57 12.99 4.89 7.72
C SER A 57 11.51 4.78 8.10
N LEU A 58 10.82 5.91 8.31
CA LEU A 58 9.39 5.88 8.64
C LEU A 58 8.54 5.33 7.48
N VAL A 59 8.92 5.62 6.23
CA VAL A 59 8.23 5.08 5.05
C VAL A 59 8.43 3.57 4.98
N ASP A 60 9.64 3.09 5.23
CA ASP A 60 9.95 1.66 5.26
C ASP A 60 9.14 0.95 6.37
N ASP A 61 9.14 1.49 7.60
CA ASP A 61 8.37 0.96 8.73
C ASP A 61 6.87 0.90 8.41
N LEU A 62 6.31 1.98 7.85
CA LEU A 62 4.90 2.04 7.47
C LEU A 62 4.55 1.08 6.33
N GLN A 63 5.47 0.87 5.38
CA GLN A 63 5.26 -0.10 4.31
C GLN A 63 5.25 -1.53 4.86
N GLU A 64 6.14 -1.85 5.79
CA GLU A 64 6.15 -3.15 6.47
C GLU A 64 4.86 -3.39 7.27
N GLU A 65 4.46 -2.43 8.11
CA GLU A 65 3.21 -2.53 8.89
C GLU A 65 1.98 -2.69 7.98
N ASN A 66 1.92 -1.93 6.89
CA ASN A 66 0.80 -2.00 5.95
C ASN A 66 0.76 -3.36 5.23
N LEU A 67 1.92 -3.93 4.88
CA LEU A 67 2.00 -5.29 4.35
C LEU A 67 1.54 -6.34 5.36
N GLU A 68 1.97 -6.23 6.63
CA GLU A 68 1.52 -7.12 7.70
C GLU A 68 0.00 -7.05 7.91
N LEU A 69 -0.55 -5.84 7.99
CA LEU A 69 -1.99 -5.61 8.14
C LEU A 69 -2.76 -6.14 6.93
N ALA A 70 -2.29 -5.89 5.71
CA ALA A 70 -2.93 -6.40 4.49
C ALA A 70 -2.92 -7.93 4.44
N ASN A 71 -1.82 -8.57 4.88
CA ASN A 71 -1.75 -10.02 5.00
C ASN A 71 -2.74 -10.54 6.04
N ARG A 72 -2.83 -9.90 7.20
CA ARG A 72 -3.77 -10.29 8.27
C ARG A 72 -5.23 -10.16 7.83
N VAL A 73 -5.59 -9.05 7.18
CA VAL A 73 -6.94 -8.85 6.61
C VAL A 73 -7.24 -9.93 5.58
N THR A 74 -6.32 -10.21 4.65
CA THR A 74 -6.51 -11.25 3.64
C THR A 74 -6.71 -12.63 4.27
N SER A 75 -5.91 -12.98 5.28
CA SER A 75 -6.05 -14.23 6.04
C SER A 75 -7.46 -14.38 6.62
N LEU A 76 -7.98 -13.31 7.23
CA LEU A 76 -9.33 -13.29 7.82
C LEU A 76 -10.44 -13.33 6.76
N GLU A 77 -10.26 -12.65 5.61
CA GLU A 77 -11.22 -12.68 4.51
C GLU A 77 -11.29 -14.05 3.81
N LEU A 78 -10.17 -14.76 3.72
CA LEU A 78 -10.17 -16.14 3.22
C LEU A 78 -10.91 -17.10 4.15
N ARG A 79 -10.95 -16.78 5.44
CA ARG A 79 -11.60 -17.54 6.51
C ARG A 79 -13.10 -17.24 6.66
N TYR A 80 -13.65 -16.23 5.96
CA TYR A 80 -14.86 -15.45 6.28
C TYR A 80 -16.17 -16.20 6.62
N GLN A 81 -16.24 -17.53 6.58
CA GLN A 81 -17.37 -18.29 7.15
C GLN A 81 -17.13 -18.86 8.55
N ASP A 82 -15.89 -18.91 9.06
CA ASP A 82 -15.56 -19.42 10.39
C ASP A 82 -14.68 -18.45 11.18
N LEU A 83 -15.27 -17.37 11.70
CA LEU A 83 -14.60 -16.40 12.58
C LEU A 83 -14.26 -16.94 13.98
N ASP A 84 -14.62 -18.19 14.29
CA ASP A 84 -14.32 -18.81 15.57
C ASP A 84 -13.00 -19.58 15.51
N GLU A 85 -11.97 -19.03 16.16
CA GLU A 85 -10.63 -19.60 16.26
C GLU A 85 -10.55 -20.92 17.05
N GLY A 86 -11.63 -21.32 17.74
CA GLY A 86 -11.65 -22.49 18.61
C GLY A 86 -12.42 -23.72 18.10
N ARG A 87 -13.06 -23.68 16.92
CA ARG A 87 -13.86 -24.84 16.45
C ARG A 87 -13.00 -26.03 16.11
N SER A 88 -13.39 -27.22 16.59
CA SER A 88 -12.78 -28.48 16.17
C SER A 88 -13.14 -28.77 14.71
N TYR A 89 -12.34 -29.59 14.02
CA TYR A 89 -12.64 -29.99 12.64
C TYR A 89 -14.03 -30.62 12.48
N ASP A 90 -14.49 -31.36 13.49
CA ASP A 90 -15.85 -31.92 13.53
C ASP A 90 -16.96 -30.86 13.55
N ASP A 91 -16.69 -29.69 14.12
CA ASP A 91 -17.64 -28.57 14.21
C ASP A 91 -17.62 -27.67 12.97
N LEU A 92 -16.59 -27.80 12.12
CA LEU A 92 -16.47 -27.05 10.88
C LEU A 92 -17.39 -27.65 9.82
N ASP A 93 -18.19 -26.79 9.19
CA ASP A 93 -18.88 -27.16 7.97
C ASP A 93 -17.89 -27.30 6.79
N ARG A 94 -18.41 -27.69 5.62
CA ARG A 94 -17.56 -27.90 4.44
C ARG A 94 -16.80 -26.63 4.04
N ASP A 95 -17.47 -25.49 4.06
CA ASP A 95 -16.93 -24.24 3.54
C ASP A 95 -15.92 -23.64 4.54
N GLY A 96 -16.17 -23.85 5.83
CA GLY A 96 -15.25 -23.63 6.94
C GLY A 96 -13.93 -24.39 6.81
N ARG A 97 -14.01 -25.68 6.51
CA ARG A 97 -12.82 -26.51 6.21
C ARG A 97 -12.06 -25.98 5.00
N VAL A 98 -12.77 -25.57 3.94
CA VAL A 98 -12.14 -24.95 2.76
C VAL A 98 -11.46 -23.62 3.14
N GLY A 99 -12.10 -22.81 3.99
CA GLY A 99 -11.56 -21.56 4.53
C GLY A 99 -10.23 -21.78 5.26
N ARG A 100 -10.15 -22.81 6.13
CA ARG A 100 -8.90 -23.16 6.83
C ARG A 100 -7.78 -23.59 5.89
N VAL A 101 -8.10 -24.37 4.86
CA VAL A 101 -7.10 -24.77 3.85
C VAL A 101 -6.57 -23.54 3.10
N ARG A 102 -7.45 -22.60 2.73
CA ARG A 102 -7.05 -21.35 2.06
C ARG A 102 -6.20 -20.46 2.97
N GLU A 103 -6.61 -20.29 4.23
CA GLU A 103 -5.88 -19.54 5.24
C GLU A 103 -4.47 -20.11 5.44
N HIS A 104 -4.36 -21.41 5.70
CA HIS A 104 -3.06 -22.05 5.92
C HIS A 104 -2.17 -21.97 4.67
N ALA A 105 -2.73 -22.19 3.49
CA ALA A 105 -2.00 -22.06 2.24
C ALA A 105 -1.48 -20.64 2.02
N PHE A 106 -2.33 -19.63 2.24
CA PHE A 106 -1.95 -18.23 2.13
C PHE A 106 -0.87 -17.85 3.14
N GLN A 107 -1.00 -18.25 4.41
CA GLN A 107 0.02 -18.01 5.44
C GLN A 107 1.35 -18.66 5.07
N ARG A 108 1.33 -19.89 4.52
CA ARG A 108 2.54 -20.56 4.02
C ARG A 108 3.19 -19.82 2.85
N ALA A 109 2.39 -19.22 1.97
CA ALA A 109 2.89 -18.40 0.87
C ALA A 109 3.48 -17.06 1.34
N VAL A 110 2.83 -16.41 2.31
CA VAL A 110 3.29 -15.15 2.93
C VAL A 110 4.59 -15.37 3.70
N ASN A 111 4.68 -16.43 4.51
CA ASN A 111 5.89 -16.78 5.25
C ASN A 111 7.04 -17.26 4.34
N GLY A 112 6.73 -17.59 3.09
CA GLY A 112 7.69 -17.99 2.06
C GLY A 112 8.08 -16.84 1.13
N HIS A 113 8.10 -17.13 -0.17
CA HIS A 113 8.46 -16.17 -1.23
C HIS A 113 7.24 -15.66 -2.02
N GLY A 114 6.08 -15.56 -1.36
CA GLY A 114 4.82 -15.14 -1.98
C GLY A 114 4.10 -16.24 -2.77
N ARG A 115 4.65 -17.46 -2.82
CA ARG A 115 4.02 -18.65 -3.41
C ARG A 115 4.22 -19.86 -2.54
N ALA A 116 3.20 -20.72 -2.48
CA ALA A 116 3.29 -22.02 -1.83
C ALA A 116 2.58 -23.10 -2.64
N ALA A 117 3.03 -24.34 -2.47
CA ALA A 117 2.35 -25.53 -2.95
C ALA A 117 2.07 -26.43 -1.75
N LEU A 118 0.84 -26.93 -1.66
CA LEU A 118 0.39 -27.86 -0.63
C LEU A 118 0.00 -29.17 -1.29
N ASP A 119 0.42 -30.28 -0.72
CA ASP A 119 -0.08 -31.60 -1.08
C ASP A 119 -1.15 -32.10 -0.09
N TYR A 120 -1.64 -33.33 -0.30
CA TYR A 120 -2.63 -33.90 0.60
C TYR A 120 -2.08 -34.16 2.02
N ASN A 121 -0.77 -34.39 2.18
CA ASN A 121 -0.15 -34.61 3.48
C ASN A 121 -0.08 -33.29 4.25
N ASP A 122 0.27 -32.19 3.58
CA ASP A 122 0.23 -30.85 4.17
C ASP A 122 -1.19 -30.52 4.66
N VAL A 123 -2.22 -30.79 3.84
CA VAL A 123 -3.62 -30.56 4.26
C VAL A 123 -4.01 -31.46 5.44
N MET A 124 -3.65 -32.74 5.38
CA MET A 124 -4.02 -33.70 6.40
C MET A 124 -3.35 -33.38 7.74
N TRP A 125 -2.03 -33.20 7.77
CA TRP A 125 -1.26 -33.07 9.00
C TRP A 125 -1.03 -31.64 9.47
N SER A 126 -0.97 -30.65 8.56
CA SER A 126 -0.68 -29.26 8.93
C SER A 126 -1.93 -28.40 9.09
N VAL A 127 -3.07 -28.81 8.51
CA VAL A 127 -4.34 -28.06 8.62
C VAL A 127 -5.33 -28.72 9.59
N PHE A 128 -5.34 -30.06 9.63
CA PHE A 128 -6.38 -30.82 10.33
C PHE A 128 -5.85 -31.99 11.18
N ASP A 129 -4.56 -32.00 11.52
CA ASP A 129 -3.96 -32.94 12.48
C ASP A 129 -4.24 -34.45 12.23
N GLY A 130 -4.47 -34.85 10.98
CA GLY A 130 -4.69 -36.23 10.57
C GLY A 130 -6.17 -36.68 10.52
N GLU A 131 -7.12 -35.79 10.79
CA GLU A 131 -8.55 -36.13 10.84
C GLU A 131 -9.23 -36.43 9.48
N PRO A 132 -9.00 -35.66 8.39
CA PRO A 132 -9.62 -35.93 7.09
C PRO A 132 -9.00 -37.12 6.37
N SER A 133 -9.83 -37.86 5.62
CA SER A 133 -9.33 -38.88 4.69
C SER A 133 -8.62 -38.25 3.49
N ALA A 134 -7.68 -38.97 2.88
CA ALA A 134 -6.91 -38.48 1.73
C ALA A 134 -7.80 -38.02 0.55
N ASP A 135 -8.87 -38.76 0.25
CA ASP A 135 -9.85 -38.39 -0.79
C ASP A 135 -10.57 -37.07 -0.46
N TYR A 136 -10.86 -36.87 0.82
CA TYR A 136 -11.49 -35.63 1.28
C TYR A 136 -10.52 -34.45 1.23
N CYS A 137 -9.23 -34.65 1.53
CA CYS A 137 -8.19 -33.62 1.33
C CYS A 137 -8.16 -33.13 -0.13
N TYR A 138 -8.12 -34.06 -1.11
CA TYR A 138 -8.16 -33.66 -2.52
C TYR A 138 -9.44 -32.90 -2.91
N LYS A 139 -10.57 -33.24 -2.29
CA LYS A 139 -11.82 -32.51 -2.50
C LYS A 139 -11.73 -31.09 -1.93
N LEU A 140 -11.19 -30.92 -0.72
CA LEU A 140 -10.98 -29.61 -0.11
C LEU A 140 -10.02 -28.76 -0.93
N MET A 141 -8.93 -29.33 -1.44
CA MET A 141 -7.97 -28.63 -2.31
C MET A 141 -8.63 -28.14 -3.60
N ARG A 142 -9.48 -28.96 -4.23
CA ARG A 142 -10.22 -28.55 -5.43
C ARG A 142 -11.20 -27.41 -5.15
N LEU A 143 -11.93 -27.47 -4.03
CA LEU A 143 -12.84 -26.40 -3.62
C LEU A 143 -12.06 -25.13 -3.25
N ALA A 144 -10.90 -25.27 -2.61
CA ALA A 144 -10.03 -24.16 -2.28
C ALA A 144 -9.59 -23.39 -3.54
N ALA A 145 -9.27 -24.11 -4.63
CA ALA A 145 -8.89 -23.55 -5.92
C ALA A 145 -10.00 -22.77 -6.65
N GLU A 146 -11.25 -22.79 -6.18
CA GLU A 146 -12.30 -21.91 -6.72
C GLU A 146 -12.08 -20.43 -6.34
N ALA A 147 -11.23 -20.15 -5.34
CA ALA A 147 -10.87 -18.78 -4.98
C ALA A 147 -9.78 -18.19 -5.88
N PRO A 148 -9.79 -16.86 -6.12
CA PRO A 148 -8.73 -16.20 -6.86
C PRO A 148 -7.36 -16.41 -6.21
N GLY A 149 -6.33 -16.63 -7.02
CA GLY A 149 -4.96 -16.87 -6.54
C GLY A 149 -4.67 -18.29 -6.06
N PHE A 150 -5.65 -19.21 -6.14
CA PHE A 150 -5.47 -20.63 -5.84
C PHE A 150 -5.64 -21.46 -7.12
N ASP A 151 -4.75 -22.42 -7.35
CA ASP A 151 -4.85 -23.34 -8.49
C ASP A 151 -4.59 -24.77 -8.05
N TYR A 152 -5.39 -25.70 -8.57
CA TYR A 152 -5.28 -27.13 -8.28
C TYR A 152 -4.87 -27.89 -9.53
N HIS A 153 -3.65 -28.40 -9.53
CA HIS A 153 -3.08 -29.09 -10.67
C HIS A 153 -2.33 -30.37 -10.26
N ASN A 154 -2.02 -31.19 -11.26
CA ASN A 154 -1.27 -32.44 -11.07
C ASN A 154 0.02 -32.37 -11.89
N PRO A 155 1.12 -31.82 -11.33
CA PRO A 155 2.41 -31.82 -12.00
C PRO A 155 2.97 -33.24 -12.16
N ASP A 156 3.57 -33.52 -13.31
CA ASP A 156 4.13 -34.83 -13.62
C ASP A 156 5.12 -35.30 -12.55
N GLY A 157 4.86 -36.48 -12.00
CA GLY A 157 5.74 -37.13 -11.02
C GLY A 157 5.67 -36.62 -9.57
N LYS A 158 4.80 -35.64 -9.25
CA LYS A 158 4.73 -35.05 -7.89
C LYS A 158 3.37 -35.18 -7.18
N GLY A 159 2.38 -35.78 -7.85
CA GLY A 159 1.02 -35.93 -7.29
C GLY A 159 0.24 -34.62 -7.29
N LYS A 160 -1.05 -34.67 -6.92
CA LYS A 160 -1.95 -33.51 -7.03
C LYS A 160 -1.63 -32.48 -5.95
N GLN A 161 -1.54 -31.21 -6.34
CA GLN A 161 -1.10 -30.11 -5.49
C GLN A 161 -2.02 -28.89 -5.64
N LEU A 162 -2.14 -28.14 -4.55
CA LEU A 162 -2.79 -26.83 -4.50
C LEU A 162 -1.69 -25.78 -4.43
N THR A 163 -1.54 -24.99 -5.49
CA THR A 163 -0.65 -23.83 -5.50
C THR A 163 -1.40 -22.56 -5.16
N VAL A 164 -0.72 -21.65 -4.47
CA VAL A 164 -1.25 -20.35 -4.10
C VAL A 164 -0.26 -19.24 -4.44
N ASP A 165 -0.76 -18.15 -4.99
CA ASP A 165 -0.05 -16.89 -5.17
C ASP A 165 -0.62 -15.84 -4.21
N ALA A 166 0.19 -15.41 -3.24
CA ALA A 166 -0.25 -14.51 -2.18
C ALA A 166 -0.68 -13.14 -2.71
N ASN A 167 -0.08 -12.67 -3.81
CA ASN A 167 -0.47 -11.38 -4.38
C ASN A 167 -1.83 -11.46 -5.05
N GLU A 168 -2.05 -12.48 -5.88
CA GLU A 168 -3.36 -12.71 -6.52
C GLU A 168 -4.45 -13.00 -5.49
N ALA A 169 -4.14 -13.75 -4.43
CA ALA A 169 -5.07 -14.00 -3.33
C ALA A 169 -5.45 -12.70 -2.58
N ARG A 170 -4.47 -11.83 -2.29
CA ARG A 170 -4.69 -10.51 -1.66
C ARG A 170 -5.56 -9.61 -2.52
N THR A 171 -5.24 -9.53 -3.81
CA THR A 171 -6.00 -8.73 -4.79
C THR A 171 -7.41 -9.28 -4.96
N GLY A 172 -7.57 -10.61 -5.07
CA GLY A 172 -8.86 -11.27 -5.19
C GLY A 172 -9.74 -11.12 -3.96
N ALA A 173 -9.18 -11.16 -2.76
CA ALA A 173 -9.91 -10.93 -1.51
C ALA A 173 -10.42 -9.48 -1.44
N ALA A 174 -9.56 -8.49 -1.72
CA ALA A 174 -9.94 -7.08 -1.76
C ALA A 174 -11.07 -6.79 -2.78
N PHE A 175 -11.03 -7.42 -3.97
CA PHE A 175 -12.09 -7.24 -4.98
C PHE A 175 -13.38 -8.02 -4.65
N SER A 176 -13.28 -9.18 -4.01
CA SER A 176 -14.43 -9.94 -3.52
C SER A 176 -15.20 -9.14 -2.46
N SER A 177 -14.49 -8.49 -1.54
CA SER A 177 -15.08 -7.60 -0.53
C SER A 177 -15.75 -6.39 -1.17
N ALA A 178 -15.10 -5.71 -2.12
CA ALA A 178 -15.69 -4.58 -2.83
C ALA A 178 -17.00 -4.95 -3.57
N LYS A 179 -17.04 -6.10 -4.24
CA LYS A 179 -18.24 -6.57 -4.96
C LYS A 179 -19.40 -6.91 -4.02
N LYS A 180 -19.10 -7.32 -2.77
CA LYS A 180 -20.12 -7.57 -1.76
C LYS A 180 -20.72 -6.29 -1.20
N THR A 181 -19.92 -5.24 -0.98
CA THR A 181 -20.41 -3.95 -0.48
C THR A 181 -21.42 -3.29 -1.44
N ASP A 182 -21.19 -3.40 -2.75
CA ASP A 182 -22.13 -2.92 -3.77
C ASP A 182 -23.45 -3.74 -3.81
N SER A 183 -23.40 -5.01 -3.43
CA SER A 183 -24.58 -5.90 -3.41
C SER A 183 -25.42 -5.80 -2.12
N SER A 184 -24.88 -5.21 -1.05
CA SER A 184 -25.58 -5.01 0.24
C SER A 184 -26.28 -3.65 0.37
N GLY A 185 -26.34 -2.85 -0.70
CA GLY A 185 -26.85 -1.47 -0.70
C GLY A 185 -28.25 -1.26 -1.26
N VAL A 186 -29.15 -2.26 -1.19
CA VAL A 186 -30.59 -2.06 -1.46
C VAL A 186 -31.40 -2.85 -0.43
N LEU A 187 -31.65 -2.24 0.73
CA LEU A 187 -32.88 -2.40 1.53
C LEU A 187 -33.11 -1.12 2.33
#